data_AF-N8RSI2-F1
#
_entry.id   AF-N8RSI2-F1
#
_cell.length_a   1.000
_cell.length_b   1.000
_cell.length_c   1.000
_cell.angle_alpha   90.00
_cell.angle_beta   90.00
_cell.angle_gamma   90.00
#
_symmetry.space_group_name_H-M   'P 1'
#
loop_
_entity.id
_entity.type
_entity.pdbx_description
1 polymer ?
#
loop_
_entity_poly.entity_id
_entity_poly.type
_entity_poly.pdbx_seq_one_letter_code
_entity_poly.pdbx_strand_id
1 'polypeptide(L)'
;MEKQLARDLLFRRFVGLSLTDNVPDHSTIWRYHKHLGELGLTQPLFNQINEQLAEQNIIIKAGSVSIIDASIVEAKNKRAKKGKHTDNTQDKEAAYVSKKDSTGKVKTTYGFKIHLNCDEDSFVKKVETTPANVHDSQCFTTLLTGDESAVYADSAYKSQAHDDYLAKHEPPINNQVVVQKVGWEKNRLRN
;
A
#
# COMPACT_ATOMS: atom_id res chain seq x y z
N MET A 1 10.38 10.16 9.32
CA MET A 1 9.76 10.67 10.55
C MET A 1 10.71 11.49 11.43
N GLU A 2 11.70 10.91 12.15
CA GLU A 2 12.61 11.68 13.04
C GLU A 2 13.28 12.88 12.33
N LYS A 3 13.84 12.65 11.14
CA LYS A 3 14.44 13.73 10.33
C LYS A 3 13.45 14.83 9.92
N GLN A 4 12.18 14.49 9.71
CA GLN A 4 11.14 15.48 9.39
C GLN A 4 10.78 16.27 10.64
N LEU A 5 10.58 15.62 11.78
CA LEU A 5 10.34 16.29 13.06
C LEU A 5 11.48 17.22 13.48
N ALA A 6 12.71 16.91 13.08
CA ALA A 6 13.87 17.76 13.35
C ALA A 6 14.02 18.96 12.41
N ARG A 7 13.51 18.88 11.17
CA ARG A 7 13.81 19.87 10.11
C ARG A 7 12.59 20.69 9.67
N ASP A 8 11.40 20.15 9.79
CA ASP A 8 10.17 20.74 9.27
C ASP A 8 9.33 21.30 10.41
N LEU A 9 9.29 22.63 10.52
CA LEU A 9 8.55 23.34 11.55
C LEU A 9 7.03 23.16 11.41
N LEU A 10 6.51 23.00 10.19
CA LEU A 10 5.09 22.75 9.96
C LEU A 10 4.74 21.35 10.44
N PHE A 11 5.60 20.37 10.16
CA PHE A 11 5.39 19.00 10.65
C PHE A 11 5.46 18.91 12.18
N ARG A 12 6.35 19.67 12.83
CA ARG A 12 6.38 19.78 14.30
C ARG A 12 5.08 20.34 14.86
N ARG A 13 4.61 21.47 14.29
CA ARG A 13 3.35 22.09 14.70
C ARG A 13 2.18 21.13 14.49
N PHE A 14 2.17 20.39 13.38
CA PHE A 14 1.15 19.39 13.05
C PHE A 14 1.07 18.29 14.10
N VAL A 15 2.21 17.75 14.57
CA VAL A 15 2.23 16.73 15.63
C VAL A 15 2.15 17.30 17.06
N GLY A 16 1.97 18.61 17.21
CA GLY A 16 1.86 19.28 18.51
C GLY A 16 3.18 19.44 19.27
N LEU A 17 4.34 19.34 18.62
CA LEU A 17 5.64 19.59 19.25
C LEU A 17 6.00 21.08 19.19
N SER A 18 6.32 21.67 20.34
CA SER A 18 6.88 23.02 20.47
C SER A 18 8.27 23.10 19.82
N LEU A 19 8.76 24.30 19.51
CA LEU A 19 10.12 24.53 19.01
C LEU A 19 11.21 24.07 20.01
N THR A 20 10.89 24.06 21.30
CA THR A 20 11.81 23.66 22.38
C THR A 20 11.76 22.18 22.71
N ASP A 21 10.73 21.45 22.24
CA ASP A 21 10.55 20.05 22.59
C ASP A 21 11.57 19.16 21.89
N ASN A 22 12.06 18.16 22.61
CA ASN A 22 12.95 17.15 22.05
C ASN A 22 12.21 16.30 21.03
N VAL A 23 12.87 16.01 19.91
CA VAL A 23 12.35 15.08 18.90
C VAL A 23 12.47 13.65 19.45
N PRO A 24 11.39 12.86 19.45
CA PRO A 24 11.49 11.44 19.77
C PRO A 24 12.45 10.74 18.83
N ASP A 25 13.37 9.96 19.40
CA ASP A 25 14.32 9.18 18.63
C ASP A 25 13.61 8.04 17.85
N HIS A 26 14.30 7.49 16.85
CA HIS A 26 13.82 6.34 16.09
C HIS A 26 13.36 5.17 17.00
N SER A 27 14.05 4.93 18.13
CA SER A 27 13.71 3.82 19.02
C SER A 27 12.35 3.99 19.70
N THR A 28 12.01 5.23 20.09
CA THR A 28 10.72 5.58 20.69
C THR A 28 9.58 5.43 19.70
N ILE A 29 9.75 5.98 18.48
CA ILE A 29 8.76 5.85 17.41
C ILE A 29 8.52 4.37 17.08
N TRP A 30 9.60 3.57 16.97
CA TRP A 30 9.48 2.15 16.70
C TRP A 30 8.73 1.38 17.80
N ARG A 31 9.05 1.64 19.09
CA ARG A 31 8.34 1.01 20.22
C ARG A 31 6.85 1.36 20.21
N TYR A 32 6.51 2.62 19.91
CA TYR A 32 5.13 3.06 19.80
C TYR A 32 4.37 2.31 18.70
N HIS A 33 4.92 2.25 17.48
CA HIS A 33 4.30 1.49 16.38
C HIS A 33 4.17 0.00 16.70
N LYS A 34 5.20 -0.60 17.30
CA LYS A 34 5.16 -2.00 17.72
C LYS A 34 4.03 -2.23 18.71
N HIS A 35 3.90 -1.37 19.72
CA HIS A 35 2.85 -1.47 20.72
C HIS A 35 1.44 -1.32 20.14
N LEU A 36 1.24 -0.38 19.21
CA LEU A 36 -0.02 -0.26 18.47
C LEU A 36 -0.37 -1.53 17.69
N GLY A 37 0.64 -2.15 17.06
CA GLY A 37 0.49 -3.42 16.35
C GLY A 37 0.10 -4.57 17.27
N GLU A 38 0.77 -4.70 18.42
CA GLU A 38 0.45 -5.72 19.43
C GLU A 38 -0.96 -5.57 20.01
N LEU A 39 -1.46 -4.33 20.10
CA LEU A 39 -2.83 -4.03 20.54
C LEU A 39 -3.88 -4.14 19.42
N GLY A 40 -3.47 -4.36 18.16
CA GLY A 40 -4.38 -4.39 17.02
C GLY A 40 -5.01 -3.03 16.68
N LEU A 41 -4.42 -1.92 17.12
CA LEU A 41 -4.99 -0.57 16.99
C LEU A 41 -4.60 0.15 15.69
N THR A 42 -3.63 -0.37 14.95
CA THR A 42 -3.15 0.26 13.70
C THR A 42 -4.28 0.50 12.69
N GLN A 43 -5.08 -0.54 12.41
CA GLN A 43 -6.16 -0.43 11.43
C GLN A 43 -7.34 0.43 11.93
N PRO A 44 -7.83 0.26 13.18
CA PRO A 44 -8.84 1.16 13.73
C PRO A 44 -8.45 2.64 13.71
N LEU A 45 -7.22 2.97 14.11
CA LEU A 45 -6.73 4.35 14.11
C LEU A 45 -6.63 4.91 12.69
N PHE A 46 -6.15 4.11 11.74
CA PHE A 46 -6.10 4.51 10.33
C PHE A 46 -7.50 4.81 9.79
N ASN A 47 -8.48 3.96 10.08
CA ASN A 47 -9.87 4.17 9.67
C ASN A 47 -10.45 5.45 10.29
N GLN A 48 -10.17 5.71 11.58
CA GLN A 48 -10.62 6.93 12.26
C GLN A 48 -10.02 8.19 11.64
N ILE A 49 -8.75 8.16 11.22
CA ILE A 49 -8.13 9.29 10.51
C ILE A 49 -8.89 9.55 9.20
N ASN A 50 -9.17 8.51 8.42
CA ASN A 50 -9.93 8.64 7.17
C ASN A 50 -11.37 9.12 7.42
N GLU A 51 -12.00 8.70 8.52
CA GLU A 51 -13.32 9.21 8.93
C GLU A 51 -13.29 10.71 9.21
N GLN A 52 -12.33 11.17 10.01
CA GLN A 52 -12.17 12.60 10.32
C GLN A 52 -11.88 13.43 9.07
N LEU A 53 -11.00 12.95 8.19
CA LEU A 53 -10.71 13.63 6.94
C LEU A 53 -11.95 13.75 6.04
N ALA A 54 -12.80 12.72 6.03
CA ALA A 54 -14.04 12.75 5.26
C ALA A 54 -15.07 13.70 5.86
N GLU A 55 -15.20 13.76 7.19
CA GLU A 55 -16.07 14.72 7.88
C GLU A 55 -15.68 16.18 7.59
N GLN A 56 -14.38 16.43 7.39
CA GLN A 56 -13.87 17.74 7.00
C GLN A 56 -13.95 18.00 5.48
N ASN A 57 -14.53 17.09 4.70
CA ASN A 57 -14.58 17.14 3.22
C ASN A 57 -13.20 17.25 2.56
N ILE A 58 -12.15 16.75 3.23
CA ILE A 58 -10.79 16.70 2.67
C ILE A 58 -10.65 15.50 1.75
N ILE A 59 -11.26 14.36 2.12
CA ILE A 59 -11.33 13.16 1.27
C ILE A 59 -12.77 12.84 0.91
N ILE A 60 -12.99 12.37 -0.31
CA ILE A 60 -14.31 11.98 -0.80
C ILE A 60 -14.49 10.47 -0.57
N LYS A 61 -15.39 10.10 0.34
CA LYS A 61 -15.71 8.69 0.62
C LYS A 61 -16.48 8.01 -0.52
N ALA A 62 -17.50 8.66 -1.06
CA ALA A 62 -18.43 8.05 -2.02
C ALA A 62 -18.30 8.62 -3.43
N GLY A 63 -18.41 7.75 -4.43
CA GLY A 63 -18.30 8.10 -5.84
C GLY A 63 -16.87 8.48 -6.27
N SER A 64 -15.88 8.31 -5.39
CA SER A 64 -14.49 8.61 -5.70
C SER A 64 -13.86 7.49 -6.51
N VAL A 65 -12.92 7.86 -7.36
CA VAL A 65 -12.06 6.94 -8.09
C VAL A 65 -11.09 6.29 -7.11
N SER A 66 -10.89 4.98 -7.24
CA SER A 66 -9.87 4.23 -6.48
C SER A 66 -8.75 3.77 -7.40
N ILE A 67 -7.52 4.05 -7.00
CA ILE A 67 -6.30 3.69 -7.70
C ILE A 67 -5.58 2.64 -6.85
N ILE A 68 -5.42 1.44 -7.39
CA ILE A 68 -4.84 0.29 -6.69
C ILE A 68 -3.48 -0.07 -7.28
N ASP A 69 -2.46 -0.08 -6.44
CA ASP A 69 -1.12 -0.51 -6.80
C ASP A 69 -0.50 -1.40 -5.71
N ALA A 70 0.53 -2.17 -6.08
CA ALA A 70 1.30 -2.98 -5.16
C ALA A 70 2.81 -2.73 -5.28
N SER A 71 3.43 -2.38 -4.15
CA SER A 71 4.87 -2.19 -4.04
C SER A 71 5.52 -3.31 -3.22
N ILE A 72 6.65 -3.85 -3.71
CA ILE A 72 7.45 -4.84 -2.97
C ILE A 72 8.43 -4.11 -2.06
N VAL A 73 8.44 -4.49 -0.78
CA VAL A 73 9.40 -4.01 0.21
C VAL A 73 10.29 -5.17 0.65
N GLU A 74 11.61 -5.01 0.52
CA GLU A 74 12.56 -6.03 0.96
C GLU A 74 12.59 -6.13 2.48
N ALA A 75 12.51 -7.35 3.00
CA ALA A 75 12.63 -7.60 4.43
C ALA A 75 14.05 -7.27 4.93
N LYS A 76 14.12 -6.67 6.12
CA LYS A 76 15.39 -6.33 6.77
C LYS A 76 16.21 -7.59 7.05
N ASN A 77 15.57 -8.62 7.59
CA ASN A 77 16.21 -9.90 7.88
C ASN A 77 15.87 -10.92 6.79
N LYS A 78 16.48 -10.76 5.63
CA LYS A 78 16.22 -11.60 4.44
C LYS A 78 16.98 -12.92 4.35
N ARG A 79 17.87 -13.20 5.28
CA ARG A 79 18.69 -14.42 5.28
C ARG A 79 18.65 -15.07 6.65
N ALA A 80 18.63 -16.39 6.64
CA ALA A 80 18.78 -17.14 7.85
C ALA A 80 20.17 -16.94 8.45
N LYS A 81 20.22 -16.39 9.67
CA LYS A 81 21.44 -16.34 10.49
C LYS A 81 21.10 -16.92 11.86
N LYS A 82 22.11 -17.49 12.51
CA LYS A 82 21.98 -17.99 13.88
C LYS A 82 21.69 -16.80 14.80
N GLY A 83 20.49 -16.75 15.37
CA GLY A 83 20.11 -15.72 16.34
C GLY A 83 20.84 -15.90 17.66
N LYS A 84 20.89 -14.83 18.47
CA LYS A 84 21.46 -14.85 19.83
C LYS A 84 20.75 -15.87 20.75
N HIS A 85 19.48 -16.21 20.45
CA HIS A 85 18.64 -17.11 21.22
C HIS A 85 18.21 -18.37 20.44
N THR A 86 19.09 -18.91 19.58
CA THR A 86 18.90 -20.15 18.79
C THR A 86 17.88 -20.11 17.64
N ASP A 87 16.96 -19.16 17.64
CA ASP A 87 16.03 -18.94 16.52
C ASP A 87 16.70 -18.35 15.27
N ASN A 88 16.18 -18.73 14.11
CA ASN A 88 16.50 -18.10 12.84
C ASN A 88 16.12 -16.61 12.88
N THR A 89 17.06 -15.72 12.54
CA THR A 89 16.81 -14.27 12.48
C THR A 89 15.93 -13.81 11.32
N GLN A 90 15.67 -14.68 10.34
CA GLN A 90 14.91 -14.35 9.14
C GLN A 90 13.45 -14.01 9.48
N ASP A 91 12.92 -12.97 8.83
CA ASP A 91 11.53 -12.52 9.05
C ASP A 91 10.53 -13.62 8.66
N LYS A 92 9.87 -14.23 9.66
CA LYS A 92 9.04 -15.44 9.49
C LYS A 92 7.82 -15.21 8.59
N GLU A 93 7.33 -13.98 8.51
CA GLU A 93 6.15 -13.58 7.74
C GLU A 93 6.50 -13.13 6.31
N ALA A 94 7.78 -12.99 5.97
CA ALA A 94 8.20 -12.62 4.63
C ALA A 94 8.37 -13.85 3.71
N ALA A 95 8.27 -13.62 2.41
CA ALA A 95 8.42 -14.67 1.40
C ALA A 95 9.22 -14.21 0.19
N TYR A 96 9.71 -15.15 -0.63
CA TYR A 96 10.41 -14.86 -1.88
C TYR A 96 9.43 -14.57 -3.01
N VAL A 97 9.73 -13.55 -3.80
CA VAL A 97 9.07 -13.26 -5.07
C VAL A 97 10.11 -12.97 -6.15
N SER A 98 9.85 -13.43 -7.37
CA SER A 98 10.67 -13.14 -8.54
C SER A 98 9.86 -12.33 -9.54
N LYS A 99 10.32 -11.11 -9.86
CA LYS A 99 9.73 -10.27 -10.90
C LYS A 99 10.78 -9.96 -11.97
N LYS A 100 10.37 -9.89 -13.23
CA LYS A 100 11.21 -9.35 -14.30
C LYS A 100 11.15 -7.83 -14.22
N ASP A 101 12.32 -7.19 -14.29
CA ASP A 101 12.38 -5.74 -14.44
C ASP A 101 12.10 -5.31 -15.89
N SER A 102 12.05 -4.00 -16.13
CA SER A 102 11.84 -3.42 -17.46
C SER A 102 12.93 -3.77 -18.48
N THR A 103 14.09 -4.25 -18.03
CA THR A 103 15.19 -4.72 -18.88
C THR A 103 15.11 -6.23 -19.17
N GLY A 104 14.10 -6.91 -18.62
CA GLY A 104 13.88 -8.35 -18.77
C GLY A 104 14.67 -9.22 -17.78
N LYS A 105 15.44 -8.62 -16.88
CA LYS A 105 16.22 -9.35 -15.87
C LYS A 105 15.32 -9.77 -14.72
N VAL A 106 15.41 -11.03 -14.31
CA VAL A 106 14.69 -11.55 -13.15
C VAL A 106 15.38 -11.10 -11.87
N LYS A 107 14.65 -10.42 -11.00
CA LYS A 107 15.08 -10.04 -9.66
C LYS A 107 14.24 -10.79 -8.62
N THR A 108 14.92 -11.56 -7.78
CA THR A 108 14.32 -12.26 -6.64
C THR A 108 14.49 -11.42 -5.38
N THR A 109 13.39 -11.16 -4.68
CA THR A 109 13.34 -10.34 -3.45
C THR A 109 12.65 -11.15 -2.35
N TYR A 110 13.21 -11.14 -1.14
CA TYR A 110 12.56 -11.69 0.04
C TYR A 110 11.95 -10.56 0.85
N GLY A 111 10.65 -10.59 1.09
CA GLY A 111 10.01 -9.49 1.78
C GLY A 111 8.51 -9.55 1.78
N PHE A 112 7.92 -8.36 1.72
CA PHE A 112 6.49 -8.12 1.78
C PHE A 112 6.03 -7.41 0.52
N LYS A 113 4.72 -7.40 0.33
CA LYS A 113 4.04 -6.59 -0.65
C LYS A 113 3.04 -5.70 0.07
N ILE A 114 3.07 -4.41 -0.24
CA ILE A 114 2.14 -3.43 0.29
C ILE A 114 1.20 -3.08 -0.86
N HIS A 115 -0.06 -3.41 -0.68
CA HIS A 115 -1.14 -3.07 -1.59
C HIS A 115 -1.83 -1.81 -1.06
N LEU A 116 -1.96 -0.80 -1.91
CA LEU A 116 -2.53 0.49 -1.55
C LEU A 116 -3.73 0.77 -2.45
N ASN A 117 -4.81 1.27 -1.85
CA ASN A 117 -5.88 1.95 -2.55
C ASN A 117 -5.83 3.43 -2.18
N CYS A 118 -5.68 4.32 -3.16
CA CYS A 118 -5.75 5.76 -2.99
C CYS A 118 -6.75 6.43 -3.93
N ASP A 119 -7.12 7.67 -3.63
CA ASP A 119 -7.85 8.53 -4.58
C ASP A 119 -6.90 9.28 -5.53
N GLU A 120 -7.49 10.14 -6.36
CA GLU A 120 -6.80 10.98 -7.35
C GLU A 120 -5.88 12.03 -6.69
N ASP A 121 -6.19 12.43 -5.46
CA ASP A 121 -5.40 13.37 -4.66
C ASP A 121 -4.33 12.65 -3.81
N SER A 122 -4.14 11.34 -4.04
CA SER A 122 -3.18 10.47 -3.35
C SER A 122 -3.47 10.23 -1.86
N PHE A 123 -4.69 10.47 -1.38
CA PHE A 123 -5.10 10.03 -0.05
C PHE A 123 -5.32 8.53 -0.02
N VAL A 124 -4.73 7.88 0.98
CA VAL A 124 -4.79 6.43 1.12
C VAL A 124 -6.10 6.02 1.79
N LYS A 125 -6.95 5.29 1.07
CA LYS A 125 -8.24 4.78 1.57
C LYS A 125 -8.09 3.45 2.31
N LYS A 126 -7.27 2.54 1.76
CA LYS A 126 -7.01 1.22 2.32
C LYS A 126 -5.57 0.77 2.06
N VAL A 127 -5.06 -0.02 2.98
CA VAL A 127 -3.73 -0.64 2.91
C VAL A 127 -3.85 -2.09 3.31
N GLU A 128 -3.20 -2.97 2.56
CA GLU A 128 -3.03 -4.37 2.95
C GLU A 128 -1.57 -4.76 2.77
N THR A 129 -1.02 -5.47 3.76
CA THR A 129 0.35 -5.98 3.68
C THR A 129 0.33 -7.49 3.66
N THR A 130 1.00 -8.08 2.67
CA THR A 130 1.11 -9.53 2.50
C THR A 130 2.57 -9.96 2.36
N PRO A 131 2.88 -11.25 2.55
CA PRO A 131 4.16 -11.80 2.14
C PRO A 131 4.35 -11.63 0.62
N ALA A 132 5.58 -11.40 0.15
CA ALA A 132 5.79 -10.94 -1.24
C ALA A 132 5.35 -11.94 -2.33
N ASN A 133 5.19 -13.22 -2.01
CA ASN A 133 4.76 -14.27 -2.93
C ASN A 133 3.24 -14.28 -3.19
N VAL A 134 2.44 -13.60 -2.37
CA VAL A 134 0.98 -13.52 -2.56
C VAL A 134 0.69 -12.79 -3.88
N HIS A 135 -0.17 -13.35 -4.71
CA HIS A 135 -0.52 -12.75 -6.01
C HIS A 135 -1.48 -11.58 -5.83
N ASP A 136 -1.31 -10.51 -6.61
CA ASP A 136 -2.00 -9.22 -6.44
C ASP A 136 -3.53 -9.39 -6.51
N SER A 137 -4.00 -10.27 -7.39
CA SER A 137 -5.43 -10.60 -7.51
C SER A 137 -6.08 -11.09 -6.20
N GLN A 138 -5.34 -11.63 -5.24
CA GLN A 138 -5.94 -12.13 -3.99
C GLN A 138 -6.33 -11.02 -3.02
N CYS A 139 -5.75 -9.82 -3.17
CA CYS A 139 -6.02 -8.67 -2.30
C CYS A 139 -6.95 -7.64 -2.95
N PHE A 140 -7.48 -7.89 -4.15
CA PHE A 140 -8.24 -6.88 -4.88
C PHE A 140 -9.52 -6.46 -4.15
N THR A 141 -10.33 -7.43 -3.73
CA THR A 141 -11.65 -7.18 -3.13
C THR A 141 -11.54 -6.59 -1.73
N THR A 142 -10.52 -6.96 -0.96
CA THR A 142 -10.25 -6.45 0.40
C THR A 142 -9.85 -4.98 0.39
N LEU A 143 -9.20 -4.52 -0.69
CA LEU A 143 -8.75 -3.14 -0.90
C LEU A 143 -9.88 -2.18 -1.32
N LEU A 144 -11.03 -2.68 -1.76
CA LEU A 144 -12.17 -1.84 -2.12
C LEU A 144 -12.95 -1.40 -0.88
N THR A 145 -13.39 -0.15 -0.88
CA THR A 145 -14.22 0.42 0.19
C THR A 145 -15.69 0.08 0.00
N GLY A 146 -16.14 -0.12 -1.25
CA GLY A 146 -17.52 -0.41 -1.62
C GLY A 146 -18.26 0.81 -2.18
N ASP A 147 -17.72 2.01 -1.99
CA ASP A 147 -18.36 3.26 -2.40
C ASP A 147 -17.73 3.86 -3.68
N GLU A 148 -16.89 3.09 -4.38
CA GLU A 148 -16.19 3.55 -5.59
C GLU A 148 -17.11 3.76 -6.79
N SER A 149 -16.84 4.79 -7.58
CA SER A 149 -17.45 4.92 -8.92
C SER A 149 -16.64 4.20 -10.00
N ALA A 150 -15.31 4.17 -9.84
CA ALA A 150 -14.39 3.52 -10.76
C ALA A 150 -13.14 3.01 -10.04
N VAL A 151 -12.55 1.92 -10.57
CA VAL A 151 -11.32 1.33 -10.05
C VAL A 151 -10.29 1.25 -11.17
N TYR A 152 -9.13 1.88 -10.94
CA TYR A 152 -7.94 1.78 -11.79
C TYR A 152 -6.91 0.94 -11.06
N ALA A 153 -6.58 -0.22 -11.62
CA ALA A 153 -5.56 -1.10 -11.03
C ALA A 153 -4.62 -1.63 -12.10
N ASP A 154 -3.42 -2.06 -11.67
CA ASP A 154 -2.50 -2.75 -12.56
C ASP A 154 -3.10 -4.07 -13.10
N SER A 155 -2.70 -4.45 -14.30
CA SER A 155 -3.03 -5.73 -14.95
C SER A 155 -2.89 -6.97 -14.06
N ALA A 156 -1.98 -6.97 -13.08
CA ALA A 156 -1.80 -8.07 -12.13
C ALA A 156 -3.03 -8.33 -11.24
N TYR A 157 -3.93 -7.35 -11.10
CA TYR A 157 -5.21 -7.49 -10.40
C TYR A 157 -6.34 -8.00 -11.29
N LYS A 158 -6.12 -8.18 -12.60
CA LYS A 158 -7.17 -8.61 -13.53
C LYS A 158 -7.60 -10.06 -13.27
N SER A 159 -8.91 -10.27 -13.14
CA SER A 159 -9.53 -11.60 -13.04
C SER A 159 -11.00 -11.51 -13.43
N GLN A 160 -11.55 -12.55 -14.09
CA GLN A 160 -12.97 -12.62 -14.40
C GLN A 160 -13.84 -12.51 -13.14
N ALA A 161 -13.38 -13.10 -12.02
CA ALA A 161 -14.08 -13.02 -10.75
C ALA A 161 -14.18 -11.57 -10.23
N HIS A 162 -13.22 -10.71 -10.55
CA HIS A 162 -13.25 -9.30 -10.17
C HIS A 162 -14.18 -8.50 -11.08
N ASP A 163 -14.18 -8.79 -12.38
CA ASP A 163 -15.13 -8.21 -13.33
C ASP A 163 -16.56 -8.49 -12.88
N ASP A 164 -16.86 -9.75 -12.55
CA ASP A 164 -18.16 -10.18 -12.06
C ASP A 164 -18.51 -9.55 -10.70
N TYR A 165 -17.52 -9.38 -9.82
CA TYR A 165 -17.71 -8.73 -8.51
C TYR A 165 -18.08 -7.26 -8.65
N LEU A 166 -17.36 -6.50 -9.49
CA LEU A 166 -17.61 -5.08 -9.73
C LEU A 166 -18.94 -4.84 -10.45
N ALA A 167 -19.34 -5.73 -11.36
CA ALA A 167 -20.60 -5.64 -12.07
C ALA A 167 -21.84 -5.94 -11.19
N LYS A 168 -21.66 -6.71 -10.10
CA LYS A 168 -22.72 -7.04 -9.14
C LYS A 168 -22.95 -5.97 -8.08
N HIS A 169 -22.05 -4.99 -7.96
CA HIS A 169 -22.25 -3.86 -7.06
C HIS A 169 -23.39 -2.96 -7.55
N GLU A 170 -24.06 -2.31 -6.61
CA GLU A 170 -25.14 -1.37 -6.90
C GLU A 170 -24.88 -0.04 -6.19
N PRO A 171 -24.50 1.03 -6.93
CA PRO A 171 -24.31 1.09 -8.39
C PRO A 171 -23.09 0.28 -8.87
N PRO A 172 -23.08 -0.17 -10.15
CA PRO A 172 -21.96 -0.93 -10.69
C PRO A 172 -20.69 -0.07 -10.73
N ILE A 173 -19.58 -0.66 -10.30
CA ILE A 173 -18.29 0.02 -10.24
C ILE A 173 -17.61 -0.12 -11.60
N ASN A 174 -17.20 0.99 -12.21
CA ASN A 174 -16.53 0.96 -13.51
C ASN A 174 -15.12 0.35 -13.39
N ASN A 175 -14.89 -0.78 -14.05
CA ASN A 175 -13.59 -1.44 -14.06
C ASN A 175 -12.67 -0.84 -15.13
N GLN A 176 -11.58 -0.20 -14.70
CA GLN A 176 -10.53 0.36 -15.54
C GLN A 176 -9.17 -0.31 -15.28
N VAL A 177 -9.15 -1.60 -14.91
CA VAL A 177 -7.91 -2.38 -14.78
C VAL A 177 -7.13 -2.36 -16.10
N VAL A 178 -6.01 -1.64 -16.11
CA VAL A 178 -5.25 -1.35 -17.34
C VAL A 178 -4.42 -2.57 -17.72
N VAL A 179 -4.69 -3.13 -18.91
CA VAL A 179 -3.77 -4.08 -19.52
C VAL A 179 -2.57 -3.30 -20.06
N GLN A 180 -1.37 -3.53 -19.52
CA GLN A 180 -0.16 -3.08 -20.20
C GLN A 180 -0.10 -3.78 -21.56
N LYS A 181 -0.49 -3.10 -22.64
CA LYS A 181 -0.17 -3.56 -23.99
C LYS A 181 1.34 -3.47 -24.13
N VAL A 182 2.02 -4.61 -24.01
CA VAL A 182 3.40 -4.76 -24.43
C VAL A 182 3.42 -4.70 -25.96
N GLY A 183 3.53 -3.49 -26.51
CA GLY A 183 3.56 -3.30 -27.96
C GLY A 183 3.51 -1.83 -28.35
N TRP A 184 4.67 -1.22 -28.54
CA TRP A 184 4.79 -0.01 -29.33
C TRP A 184 4.53 -0.37 -30.80
N GLU A 185 3.26 -0.41 -31.19
CA GLU A 185 2.91 -0.53 -32.60
C GLU A 185 3.06 0.86 -33.22
N LYS A 186 4.21 1.08 -33.87
CA LYS A 186 4.43 2.24 -34.74
C LYS A 186 3.38 2.19 -35.85
N ASN A 187 2.27 2.90 -35.67
CA ASN A 187 1.40 3.29 -36.78
C ASN A 187 2.17 4.27 -37.68
N ARG A 188 3.00 3.69 -38.55
CA ARG A 188 3.53 4.35 -39.73
C ARG A 188 2.38 4.39 -40.73
N LEU A 189 1.62 5.47 -40.70
CA LEU A 189 0.76 5.86 -41.81
C LEU A 189 1.64 5.89 -43.07
N ARG A 190 1.42 4.93 -43.96
CA ARG A 190 1.82 5.01 -45.36
C ARG A 190 0.52 5.12 -46.16
N ASN A 191 0.21 6.35 -46.56
CA ASN A 191 -0.37 6.58 -47.89
C ASN A 191 0.71 6.29 -48.93
#